data_AF-A0A6C0CHJ8-F1
#
_entry.id   AF-A0A6C0CHJ8-F1
#
_cell.length_a   1.000
_cell.length_b   1.000
_cell.length_c   1.000
_cell.angle_alpha   90.00
_cell.angle_beta   90.00
_cell.angle_gamma   90.00
#
_symmetry.space_group_name_H-M   'P 1'
#
loop_
_entity.id
_entity.type
_entity.pdbx_description
1 polymer ?
#
loop_
_entity_poly.entity_id
_entity_poly.type
_entity_poly.pdbx_seq_one_letter_code
_entity_poly.pdbx_strand_id
1 'polypeptide(L)'
;MDIVIKSGLLFGGFTVVGGCIIMAATFMKCGKYNVSSAFQNGAIMGSFPTISFALGSFFEFVRNPFIHFFEGFGIEHEMAIKFGMGYLMMLFIWPATIWGVMNGETAACVATVDEMTAFKTKMLDQLHNKQKAEAKDTAPPPKTS
;
A
#
# COMPACT_ATOMS: atom_id res chain seq x y z
N MET A 1 8.75 -12.68 28.78
CA MET A 1 7.32 -12.59 28.37
C MET A 1 6.96 -11.19 27.87
N ASP A 2 7.48 -10.12 28.48
CA ASP A 2 7.20 -8.75 28.03
C ASP A 2 7.52 -8.44 26.56
N ILE A 3 8.62 -8.98 26.02
CA ILE A 3 9.02 -8.73 24.62
C ILE A 3 7.99 -9.29 23.63
N VAL A 4 7.38 -10.44 23.94
CA VAL A 4 6.37 -11.07 23.07
C VAL A 4 5.07 -10.27 23.08
N ILE A 5 4.66 -9.78 24.25
CA ILE A 5 3.45 -8.94 24.38
C ILE A 5 3.67 -7.59 23.69
N LYS A 6 4.84 -6.96 23.89
CA LYS A 6 5.19 -5.68 23.26
C LYS A 6 5.31 -5.81 21.74
N SER A 7 5.95 -6.88 21.24
CA SER A 7 6.03 -7.15 19.80
C SER A 7 4.66 -7.45 19.19
N GLY A 8 3.79 -8.18 19.89
CA GLY A 8 2.40 -8.39 19.45
C GLY A 8 1.60 -7.09 19.34
N LEU A 9 1.73 -6.19 20.34
CA LEU A 9 1.11 -4.86 20.30
C LEU A 9 1.64 -3.99 19.16
N LEU A 10 2.96 -4.01 18.95
CA LEU A 10 3.59 -3.28 17.84
C LEU A 10 3.11 -3.83 16.50
N PHE A 11 3.09 -5.15 16.32
CA PHE A 11 2.60 -5.79 15.10
C PHE A 11 1.15 -5.41 14.82
N GLY A 12 0.26 -5.55 15.82
CA GLY A 12 -1.15 -5.20 15.68
C GLY A 12 -1.35 -3.72 15.35
N GLY A 13 -0.66 -2.83 16.07
CA GLY A 13 -0.71 -1.39 15.85
C GLY A 13 -0.26 -0.99 14.44
N PHE A 14 0.92 -1.47 14.01
CA PHE A 14 1.44 -1.17 12.67
C PHE A 14 0.62 -1.80 11.56
N THR A 15 0.04 -2.98 11.78
CA THR A 15 -0.84 -3.62 10.81
C THR A 15 -2.10 -2.80 10.57
N VAL A 16 -2.75 -2.32 11.63
CA VAL A 16 -3.96 -1.49 11.52
C VAL A 16 -3.63 -0.14 10.88
N VAL A 17 -2.59 0.54 11.36
CA VAL A 17 -2.16 1.84 10.81
C VAL A 17 -1.75 1.70 9.35
N GLY A 18 -0.97 0.68 9.00
CA GLY A 18 -0.58 0.38 7.62
C GLY A 18 -1.77 0.08 6.72
N GLY A 19 -2.71 -0.74 7.20
CA GLY A 19 -3.95 -1.01 6.49
C GLY A 19 -4.75 0.25 6.20
N CYS A 20 -4.89 1.15 7.18
CA CYS A 20 -5.57 2.44 7.01
C CYS A 20 -4.87 3.34 5.98
N ILE A 21 -3.53 3.42 6.01
CA ILE A 21 -2.76 4.22 5.05
C ILE A 21 -2.93 3.68 3.63
N ILE A 22 -2.84 2.36 3.45
CA ILE A 22 -2.99 1.72 2.13
C ILE A 22 -4.44 1.86 1.63
N MET A 23 -5.44 1.74 2.51
CA MET A 23 -6.83 2.03 2.16
C MET A 23 -7.03 3.49 1.72
N ALA A 24 -6.46 4.45 2.44
CA ALA A 24 -6.55 5.86 2.06
C ALA A 24 -5.86 6.13 0.70
N ALA A 25 -4.68 5.54 0.48
CA ALA A 25 -3.94 5.69 -0.78
C ALA A 25 -4.69 5.11 -1.98
N THR A 26 -5.25 3.90 -1.82
CA THR A 26 -6.03 3.22 -2.87
C THR A 26 -7.37 3.93 -3.14
N PHE A 27 -8.02 4.48 -2.11
CA PHE A 27 -9.22 5.30 -2.26
C PHE A 27 -8.95 6.57 -3.08
N MET A 28 -7.88 7.31 -2.75
CA MET A 28 -7.54 8.56 -3.45
C MET A 28 -7.19 8.35 -4.93
N LYS A 29 -6.52 7.24 -5.27
CA LYS A 29 -6.08 7.00 -6.65
C LYS A 29 -7.12 6.31 -7.51
N CYS A 30 -7.90 5.38 -6.96
CA CYS A 30 -8.67 4.42 -7.75
C CYS A 30 -10.14 4.31 -7.34
N GLY A 31 -10.58 4.98 -6.28
CA GLY A 31 -11.98 5.03 -5.85
C GLY A 31 -12.58 3.68 -5.45
N LYS A 32 -11.76 2.63 -5.34
CA LYS A 32 -12.16 1.28 -4.94
C LYS A 32 -11.54 0.92 -3.60
N TYR A 33 -12.30 0.18 -2.79
CA TYR A 33 -11.83 -0.37 -1.52
C TYR A 33 -11.57 -1.87 -1.68
N ASN A 34 -10.35 -2.30 -1.37
CA ASN A 34 -10.04 -3.71 -1.18
C ASN A 34 -9.46 -3.91 0.22
N VAL A 35 -10.36 -4.10 1.19
CA VAL A 35 -10.01 -4.24 2.62
C VAL A 35 -9.12 -5.46 2.86
N SER A 36 -9.34 -6.55 2.14
CA SER A 36 -8.55 -7.78 2.27
C SER A 36 -7.10 -7.57 1.83
N SER A 37 -6.89 -6.96 0.66
CA SER A 37 -5.55 -6.62 0.18
C SER A 37 -4.85 -5.58 1.06
N ALA A 38 -5.60 -4.60 1.58
CA ALA A 38 -5.03 -3.58 2.47
C ALA A 38 -4.56 -4.17 3.81
N PHE A 39 -5.32 -5.10 4.40
CA PHE A 39 -4.89 -5.78 5.63
C PHE A 39 -3.73 -6.74 5.40
N GLN A 40 -3.69 -7.46 4.27
CA GLN A 40 -2.55 -8.34 3.95
C GLN A 40 -1.26 -7.53 3.76
N ASN A 41 -1.32 -6.44 3.00
CA ASN A 41 -0.16 -5.56 2.84
C ASN A 41 0.20 -4.82 4.14
N GLY A 42 -0.80 -4.43 4.94
CA GLY A 42 -0.59 -3.88 6.28
C GLY A 42 0.11 -4.86 7.22
N ALA A 43 -0.24 -6.15 7.18
CA ALA A 43 0.38 -7.20 7.98
C ALA A 43 1.83 -7.45 7.56
N ILE A 44 2.09 -7.47 6.25
CA ILE A 44 3.47 -7.55 5.72
C ILE A 44 4.27 -6.33 6.18
N MET A 45 3.70 -5.13 6.06
CA MET A 45 4.33 -3.88 6.50
C MET A 45 4.61 -3.87 8.00
N GLY A 46 3.69 -4.39 8.82
CA GLY A 46 3.82 -4.49 10.28
C GLY A 46 4.82 -5.57 10.72
N SER A 47 5.11 -6.57 9.89
CA SER A 47 6.11 -7.60 10.19
C SER A 47 7.54 -7.03 10.25
N PHE A 48 7.89 -6.11 9.35
CA PHE A 48 9.22 -5.49 9.29
C PHE A 48 9.63 -4.75 10.58
N PRO A 49 8.86 -3.78 11.12
CA PRO A 49 9.20 -3.10 12.36
C PRO A 49 9.15 -4.03 13.57
N THR A 50 8.33 -5.08 13.53
CA THR A 50 8.26 -6.09 14.60
C THR A 50 9.52 -6.95 14.64
N ILE A 51 10.00 -7.40 13.46
CA ILE A 51 11.26 -8.13 13.32
C ILE A 51 12.44 -7.23 13.72
N SER A 52 12.46 -5.96 13.29
CA SER A 52 13.53 -5.05 13.67
C SER A 52 13.55 -4.79 15.17
N PHE A 53 12.38 -4.65 15.81
CA PHE A 53 12.28 -4.52 17.26
C PHE A 53 12.80 -5.76 18.00
N ALA A 54 12.46 -6.95 17.51
CA ALA A 54 12.99 -8.19 18.06
C ALA A 54 14.51 -8.25 17.90
N LEU A 55 15.03 -7.99 16.70
CA LEU A 55 16.48 -7.98 16.43
C LEU A 55 17.23 -6.95 17.29
N GLY A 56 16.72 -5.72 17.43
CA GLY A 56 17.34 -4.70 18.28
C GLY A 56 17.27 -5.03 19.78
N SER A 57 16.31 -5.86 20.19
CA SER A 57 16.21 -6.34 21.57
C SER A 57 17.19 -7.48 21.88
N PHE A 58 17.47 -8.35 20.89
CA PHE A 58 18.39 -9.49 21.06
C PHE A 58 19.85 -9.13 20.78
N PHE A 59 20.12 -8.26 19.80
CA PHE A 59 21.47 -7.92 19.36
C PHE A 59 21.82 -6.48 19.73
N GLU A 60 22.55 -6.31 20.83
CA GLU A 60 23.01 -4.98 21.28
C GLU A 60 23.89 -4.29 20.24
N PHE A 61 24.64 -5.06 19.46
CA PHE A 61 25.45 -4.59 18.34
C PHE A 61 24.65 -3.77 17.32
N VAL A 62 23.38 -4.13 17.10
CA VAL A 62 22.52 -3.46 16.13
C VAL A 62 21.99 -2.13 16.68
N ARG A 63 21.73 -2.03 17.98
CA ARG A 63 21.21 -0.79 18.61
C ARG A 63 22.30 0.20 19.03
N ASN A 64 23.48 -0.27 19.44
CA ASN A 64 24.57 0.56 19.97
C ASN A 64 25.01 1.71 19.05
N PRO A 65 25.17 1.55 17.72
CA PRO A 65 25.54 2.68 16.87
C PRO A 65 24.48 3.79 16.89
N PHE A 66 23.20 3.44 16.99
CA PHE A 66 22.12 4.43 17.08
C PHE A 66 22.06 5.08 18.46
N ILE A 67 22.32 4.33 19.54
CA ILE A 67 22.39 4.87 20.89
C ILE A 67 23.53 5.89 20.99
N HIS A 68 24.74 5.52 20.55
CA HIS A 68 25.90 6.43 20.55
C HIS A 68 25.70 7.65 19.66
N PHE A 69 24.97 7.50 18.54
CA PHE A 69 24.57 8.64 17.72
C PHE A 69 23.73 9.64 18.53
N PHE A 70 22.71 9.19 19.25
CA PHE A 70 21.86 10.08 20.07
C PHE A 70 22.56 10.61 21.32
N GLU A 71 23.44 9.84 21.94
CA GLU A 71 24.32 10.31 23.01
C GLU A 71 25.25 11.44 22.53
N GLY A 72 25.78 11.33 21.31
CA GLY A 72 26.59 12.38 20.69
C GLY A 72 25.83 13.70 20.49
N PHE A 73 24.50 13.65 20.43
CA PHE A 73 23.63 14.83 20.41
C PHE A 73 23.30 15.38 21.82
N GLY A 74 23.85 14.79 22.88
CA GLY A 74 23.64 15.21 24.26
C GLY A 74 22.34 14.70 24.89
N ILE A 75 21.72 13.67 24.31
CA ILE A 75 20.54 13.03 24.89
C ILE A 75 21.00 12.09 26.02
N GLU A 76 20.28 12.15 27.15
CA GLU A 76 20.50 11.25 28.29
C GLU A 76 20.41 9.77 27.87
N HIS A 77 21.29 8.93 28.40
CA HIS A 77 21.45 7.52 27.99
C HIS A 77 20.12 6.74 27.96
N GLU A 78 19.26 6.94 28.96
CA GLU A 78 17.97 6.23 29.03
C GLU A 78 17.00 6.67 27.91
N MET A 79 17.05 7.94 27.52
CA MET A 79 16.30 8.44 26.35
C MET A 79 16.96 8.00 25.04
N ALA A 80 18.30 8.00 24.95
CA ALA A 80 19.03 7.57 23.77
C ALA A 80 18.72 6.10 23.39
N ILE A 81 18.48 5.22 24.36
CA ILE A 81 18.03 3.84 24.10
C ILE A 81 16.65 3.82 23.45
N LYS A 82 15.70 4.59 23.97
CA LYS A 82 14.32 4.65 23.44
C LYS A 82 14.31 5.25 22.03
N PHE A 83 15.06 6.35 21.81
CA PHE A 83 15.19 6.97 20.50
C PHE A 83 15.96 6.10 19.51
N GLY A 84 17.03 5.43 19.93
CA GLY A 84 17.80 4.50 19.09
C GLY A 84 16.95 3.34 18.59
N MET A 85 16.17 2.71 19.50
CA MET A 85 15.23 1.65 19.13
C MET A 85 14.10 2.15 18.22
N GLY A 86 13.53 3.32 18.51
CA GLY A 86 12.51 3.93 17.68
C GLY A 86 13.01 4.28 16.28
N TYR A 87 14.22 4.81 16.18
CA TYR A 87 14.87 5.14 14.91
C TYR A 87 15.18 3.89 14.09
N LEU A 88 15.65 2.82 14.74
CA LEU A 88 15.83 1.53 14.08
C LEU A 88 14.52 1.03 13.47
N MET A 89 13.42 1.06 14.24
CA MET A 89 12.11 0.67 13.72
C MET A 89 11.64 1.58 12.58
N MET A 90 11.92 2.88 12.66
CA MET A 90 11.61 3.85 11.60
C MET A 90 12.36 3.54 10.30
N LEU A 91 13.61 3.10 10.37
CA LEU A 91 14.39 2.75 9.17
C LEU A 91 13.77 1.58 8.40
N PHE A 92 13.15 0.63 9.10
CA PHE A 92 12.49 -0.51 8.45
C PHE A 92 11.05 -0.21 8.03
N ILE A 93 10.34 0.66 8.76
CA ILE A 93 8.95 0.98 8.42
C ILE A 93 8.85 1.80 7.14
N TRP A 94 9.78 2.70 6.87
CA TRP A 94 9.69 3.63 5.73
C TRP A 94 9.77 2.94 4.36
N PRO A 95 10.76 2.07 4.09
CA PRO A 95 10.77 1.31 2.85
C PRO A 95 9.56 0.38 2.74
N ALA A 96 9.13 -0.21 3.86
CA ALA A 96 7.98 -1.11 3.90
C ALA A 96 6.66 -0.38 3.59
N THR A 97 6.47 0.87 4.05
CA THR A 97 5.28 1.66 3.73
C THR A 97 5.25 2.04 2.26
N ILE A 98 6.38 2.46 1.68
CA ILE A 98 6.49 2.79 0.25
C ILE A 98 6.17 1.54 -0.59
N TRP A 99 6.79 0.41 -0.28
CA TRP A 99 6.53 -0.85 -0.97
C TRP A 99 5.07 -1.31 -0.83
N GLY A 100 4.50 -1.23 0.38
CA GLY A 100 3.12 -1.62 0.65
C GLY A 100 2.10 -0.74 -0.06
N VAL A 101 2.35 0.57 -0.17
CA VAL A 101 1.51 1.48 -0.96
C VAL A 101 1.62 1.17 -2.45
N MET A 102 2.82 0.99 -3.00
CA MET A 102 3.00 0.65 -4.42
C MET A 102 2.31 -0.68 -4.79
N ASN A 103 2.44 -1.69 -3.92
CA ASN A 103 1.84 -2.99 -4.13
C ASN A 103 0.31 -2.95 -3.97
N GLY A 104 -0.18 -2.22 -2.96
CA GLY A 104 -1.61 -1.99 -2.74
C GLY A 104 -2.28 -1.23 -3.89
N GLU A 105 -1.60 -0.21 -4.42
CA GLU A 105 -2.02 0.49 -5.63
C GLU A 105 -2.07 -0.46 -6.82
N THR A 106 -1.02 -1.25 -7.06
CA THR A 106 -1.01 -2.21 -8.18
C THR A 106 -2.13 -3.25 -8.06
N ALA A 107 -2.42 -3.72 -6.85
CA ALA A 107 -3.48 -4.70 -6.62
C ALA A 107 -4.90 -4.12 -6.72
N ALA A 108 -5.11 -2.85 -6.36
CA ALA A 108 -6.43 -2.22 -6.35
C ALA A 108 -6.75 -1.43 -7.63
N CYS A 109 -5.73 -0.94 -8.33
CA CYS A 109 -5.86 -0.05 -9.49
C CYS A 109 -5.75 -0.76 -10.84
N VAL A 110 -5.25 -2.00 -10.89
CA VAL A 110 -5.33 -2.79 -12.13
C VAL A 110 -6.80 -3.15 -12.35
N ALA A 111 -7.38 -2.63 -13.43
CA ALA A 111 -8.73 -2.99 -13.87
C ALA A 111 -8.84 -4.51 -13.90
N THR A 112 -9.81 -5.05 -13.18
CA THR A 112 -10.10 -6.49 -13.19
C THR A 112 -10.38 -6.92 -14.63
N VAL A 113 -10.03 -8.16 -14.97
CA VAL A 113 -10.24 -8.70 -16.34
C VAL A 113 -11.69 -8.53 -16.77
N ASP A 114 -12.64 -8.64 -15.85
CA ASP A 114 -14.06 -8.38 -16.07
C ASP A 114 -14.36 -6.93 -16.48
N GLU A 115 -13.67 -5.94 -15.92
CA GLU A 115 -13.85 -4.53 -16.28
C GLU A 115 -13.22 -4.19 -17.63
N MET A 116 -12.06 -4.76 -17.96
CA MET A 116 -11.49 -4.63 -19.30
C MET A 116 -12.40 -5.29 -20.35
N THR A 117 -12.99 -6.43 -20.01
CA THR A 117 -13.91 -7.15 -20.91
C THR A 117 -15.21 -6.36 -21.07
N ALA A 118 -15.80 -5.86 -19.98
CA ALA A 118 -16.99 -5.01 -20.03
C ALA A 118 -16.75 -3.70 -20.80
N PHE A 119 -15.59 -3.08 -20.64
CA PHE A 119 -15.22 -1.87 -21.38
C PHE A 119 -15.04 -2.16 -22.87
N LYS A 120 -14.37 -3.28 -23.22
CA LYS A 120 -14.18 -3.70 -24.61
C LYS A 120 -15.52 -4.02 -25.28
N THR A 121 -16.43 -4.73 -24.60
CA THR A 121 -17.78 -5.01 -25.11
C THR A 121 -18.56 -3.72 -25.31
N LYS A 122 -18.50 -2.79 -24.36
CA LYS A 122 -19.19 -1.50 -24.47
C LYS A 122 -18.64 -0.62 -25.60
N MET A 123 -17.33 -0.66 -25.84
CA MET A 123 -16.71 0.01 -26.99
C MET A 123 -17.11 -0.64 -28.33
N LEU A 124 -17.12 -1.97 -28.40
CA LEU A 124 -17.56 -2.69 -29.61
C LEU A 124 -19.03 -2.41 -29.92
N ASP A 125 -19.89 -2.39 -28.90
CA ASP A 125 -21.31 -2.03 -29.06
C ASP A 125 -21.48 -0.58 -29.49
N GLN A 126 -20.70 0.36 -28.96
CA GLN A 126 -20.73 1.76 -29.41
C GLN A 126 -20.23 1.91 -30.86
N LEU A 127 -19.19 1.18 -31.26
CA LEU A 127 -18.72 1.16 -32.65
C LEU A 127 -19.77 0.58 -33.58
N HIS A 128 -20.36 -0.57 -33.24
CA HIS A 128 -21.40 -1.20 -34.04
C HIS A 128 -22.65 -0.33 -34.14
N ASN A 129 -23.04 0.37 -33.08
CA ASN A 129 -24.16 1.30 -33.11
C ASN A 129 -23.87 2.54 -33.95
N LYS A 130 -22.63 3.08 -33.91
CA LYS A 130 -22.22 4.18 -34.79
C LYS A 130 -22.16 3.77 -36.26
N GLN A 131 -21.59 2.61 -36.58
CA GLN A 131 -21.57 2.08 -37.95
C GLN A 131 -22.98 1.81 -38.49
N LYS A 132 -23.90 1.31 -37.64
CA LYS A 132 -25.31 1.16 -38.01
C LYS A 132 -26.04 2.49 -38.18
N ALA A 133 -25.64 3.54 -37.45
CA ALA A 133 -26.19 4.88 -37.64
C ALA A 133 -25.67 5.52 -38.94
N GLU A 134 -24.36 5.43 -39.20
CA GLU A 134 -23.73 5.93 -40.43
C GLU A 134 -24.22 5.19 -41.70
N ALA A 135 -24.47 3.88 -41.61
CA ALA A 135 -25.08 3.11 -42.69
C ALA A 135 -26.55 3.45 -42.95
N LYS A 136 -27.26 4.01 -41.96
CA LYS A 136 -28.63 4.52 -42.15
C LYS A 136 -28.63 5.94 -42.74
N ASP A 137 -27.63 6.75 -42.44
CA ASP A 137 -27.50 8.12 -42.97
C ASP A 137 -26.86 8.19 -44.38
N THR A 138 -26.26 7.10 -44.87
CA THR A 138 -25.66 7.02 -46.23
C THR A 138 -26.55 6.33 -47.27
N ALA A 139 -27.81 6.04 -46.98
CA ALA A 139 -28.76 5.61 -48.02
C ALA A 139 -28.96 6.76 -49.04
N PRO A 140 -28.54 6.62 -50.31
CA PRO A 140 -28.70 7.68 -51.29
C PRO A 140 -30.19 7.91 -51.57
N PRO A 141 -30.62 9.15 -51.84
CA PRO A 141 -32.04 9.44 -52.09
C PRO A 141 -32.53 8.62 -53.30
N PRO A 142 -33.81 8.17 -53.28
CA PRO A 142 -34.35 7.37 -54.36
C PRO A 142 -34.28 8.17 -55.67
N LYS A 143 -33.70 7.58 -56.71
CA LYS A 143 -33.75 8.11 -58.07
C LYS A 143 -35.22 8.19 -58.49
N THR A 144 -35.77 9.41 -58.49
CA THR A 144 -37.02 9.75 -59.18
C THR A 144 -36.81 9.55 -60.68
N SER A 145 -37.48 8.54 -61.23
CA SER A 145 -37.63 8.31 -62.67
C SER A 145 -39.00 8.77 -63.13
#